data_AF-A0A534B3H8-F1
#
_entry.id   AF-A0A534B3H8-F1
#
_cell.length_a   1.000
_cell.length_b   1.000
_cell.length_c   1.000
_cell.angle_alpha   90.00
_cell.angle_beta   90.00
_cell.angle_gamma   90.00
#
_symmetry.space_group_name_H-M   'P 1'
#
loop_
_entity.id
_entity.type
_entity.pdbx_description
1 polymer ?
#
loop_
_entity_poly.entity_id
_entity_poly.type
_entity_poly.pdbx_seq_one_letter_code
_entity_poly.pdbx_strand_id
1 'polypeptide(L)'
;MFLEGLLGIGVGVLTFLAPAITALALLFYIAVWAIATGVLEIVAAIRLRKEIENEWMLIIAGLASVVFGTLLMAQPAAGALALLWLIASYAIFFGVLLVVLAFRVRSFAA
;
A
#
# COMPACT_ATOMS: atom_id res chain seq x y z
N MET A 1 4.86 9.21 -25.18
CA MET A 1 6.30 9.39 -24.85
C MET A 1 6.64 10.82 -24.43
N PHE A 2 6.79 11.82 -25.31
CA PHE A 2 7.14 13.20 -24.88
C PHE A 2 6.00 13.92 -24.12
N LEU A 3 4.75 13.76 -24.54
CA LEU A 3 3.60 14.40 -23.90
C LEU A 3 3.37 13.87 -22.47
N GLU A 4 3.49 12.55 -22.28
CA GLU A 4 3.41 11.91 -20.96
C GLU A 4 4.55 12.35 -20.04
N GLY A 5 5.77 12.53 -20.58
CA GLY A 5 6.90 13.06 -19.82
C GLY A 5 6.66 14.50 -19.33
N LEU A 6 6.14 15.37 -20.22
CA LEU A 6 5.82 16.76 -19.85
C LEU A 6 4.70 16.83 -18.81
N LEU A 7 3.66 16.01 -18.99
CA LEU A 7 2.57 15.87 -18.02
C LEU A 7 3.09 15.32 -16.69
N GLY A 8 3.97 14.33 -16.70
CA GLY A 8 4.58 13.75 -15.51
C GLY A 8 5.42 14.76 -14.72
N ILE A 9 6.18 15.63 -15.40
CA ILE A 9 6.91 16.73 -14.75
C ILE A 9 5.93 17.71 -14.11
N GLY A 10 4.87 18.09 -14.83
CA GLY A 10 3.82 18.96 -14.29
C GLY A 10 3.15 18.39 -13.05
N VAL A 11 2.79 17.10 -13.08
CA VAL A 11 2.25 16.36 -11.93
C VAL A 11 3.26 16.30 -10.77
N GLY A 12 4.54 16.07 -11.07
CA GLY A 12 5.61 16.07 -10.07
C GLY A 12 5.75 17.42 -9.37
N VAL A 13 5.76 18.53 -10.12
CA VAL A 13 5.80 19.89 -9.55
C VAL A 13 4.55 20.16 -8.71
N LEU A 14 3.36 19.79 -9.19
CA LEU A 14 2.12 19.91 -8.42
C LEU A 14 2.14 19.09 -7.12
N THR A 15 2.81 17.93 -7.13
CA THR A 15 2.98 17.09 -5.93
C THR A 15 3.81 17.80 -4.86
N PHE A 16 4.86 18.53 -5.24
CA PHE A 16 5.65 19.33 -4.30
C PHE A 16 4.90 20.55 -3.75
N LEU A 17 4.07 21.18 -4.59
CA LEU A 17 3.31 22.38 -4.21
C LEU A 17 2.08 22.05 -3.36
N ALA A 18 1.45 20.90 -3.58
CA ALA A 18 0.24 20.47 -2.90
C ALA A 18 0.34 19.03 -2.37
N PRO A 19 1.28 18.75 -1.45
CA PRO A 19 1.56 17.40 -0.97
C PRO A 19 0.35 16.76 -0.28
N ALA A 20 -0.50 17.57 0.37
CA ALA A 20 -1.73 17.10 1.01
C ALA A 20 -2.74 16.55 -0.01
N ILE A 21 -2.90 17.23 -1.16
CA ILE A 21 -3.85 16.82 -2.20
C ILE A 21 -3.37 15.53 -2.86
N THR A 22 -2.08 15.43 -3.16
CA THR A 22 -1.50 14.23 -3.75
C THR A 22 -1.52 13.05 -2.79
N ALA A 23 -1.30 13.27 -1.49
CA ALA A 23 -1.44 12.23 -0.48
C ALA A 23 -2.88 11.69 -0.44
N LEU A 24 -3.89 12.57 -0.48
CA LEU A 24 -5.29 12.18 -0.55
C LEU A 24 -5.61 11.44 -1.86
N ALA A 25 -5.11 11.91 -3.00
CA ALA A 25 -5.30 11.24 -4.29
C ALA A 25 -4.73 9.82 -4.29
N LEU A 26 -3.51 9.64 -3.77
CA LEU A 26 -2.90 8.33 -3.59
C LEU A 26 -3.69 7.45 -2.62
N LEU A 27 -4.18 8.02 -1.52
CA LEU A 27 -5.01 7.30 -0.56
C LEU A 27 -6.30 6.78 -1.20
N PHE A 28 -7.01 7.63 -1.96
CA PHE A 28 -8.22 7.21 -2.68
C PHE A 28 -7.90 6.15 -3.73
N TYR A 29 -6.79 6.29 -4.44
CA TYR A 29 -6.32 5.26 -5.37
C TYR A 29 -6.11 3.91 -4.66
N ILE A 30 -5.42 3.90 -3.52
CA ILE A 30 -5.21 2.69 -2.70
C ILE A 30 -6.56 2.14 -2.21
N ALA A 31 -7.48 2.99 -1.77
CA ALA A 31 -8.79 2.57 -1.29
C ALA A 31 -9.62 1.88 -2.39
N VAL A 32 -9.67 2.47 -3.58
CA VAL A 32 -10.34 1.89 -4.75
C VAL A 32 -9.68 0.57 -5.14
N TRP A 33 -8.35 0.52 -5.16
CA TRP A 33 -7.61 -0.69 -5.47
C TRP A 33 -7.87 -1.81 -4.46
N ALA A 34 -7.89 -1.49 -3.16
CA ALA A 34 -8.19 -2.43 -2.09
C ALA A 34 -9.61 -2.98 -2.23
N ILE A 35 -10.61 -2.12 -2.45
CA ILE A 35 -12.00 -2.55 -2.68
C ILE A 35 -12.08 -3.47 -3.92
N ALA A 36 -11.46 -3.07 -5.03
CA ALA A 36 -11.46 -3.88 -6.26
C ALA A 36 -10.82 -5.26 -6.02
N THR A 37 -9.67 -5.28 -5.35
CA THR A 37 -8.96 -6.53 -5.01
C THR A 37 -9.78 -7.40 -4.08
N GLY A 38 -10.38 -6.83 -3.03
CA GLY A 38 -11.21 -7.58 -2.09
C GLY A 38 -12.46 -8.16 -2.74
N VAL A 39 -13.11 -7.41 -3.64
CA VAL A 39 -14.22 -7.94 -4.46
C VAL A 39 -13.75 -9.09 -5.35
N LEU A 40 -12.60 -8.96 -6.00
CA LEU A 40 -12.02 -10.01 -6.83
C LEU A 40 -11.70 -11.26 -6.02
N GLU A 41 -11.15 -11.12 -4.80
CA GLU A 41 -10.86 -12.23 -3.88
C GLU A 41 -12.15 -12.95 -3.45
N ILE A 42 -13.21 -12.21 -3.11
CA ILE A 42 -14.52 -12.79 -2.77
C ILE A 42 -15.09 -13.55 -3.98
N VAL A 43 -15.04 -12.96 -5.18
CA VAL A 43 -15.55 -13.61 -6.40
C VAL A 43 -14.71 -14.86 -6.74
N ALA A 44 -13.39 -14.78 -6.60
CA ALA A 44 -12.49 -15.90 -6.82
C ALA A 44 -12.76 -17.03 -5.84
N ALA A 45 -12.96 -16.73 -4.55
CA ALA A 45 -13.32 -17.73 -3.55
C ALA A 45 -14.62 -18.45 -3.89
N ILE A 46 -15.65 -17.72 -4.32
CA ILE A 46 -16.95 -18.30 -4.69
C ILE A 46 -16.85 -19.18 -5.95
N ARG A 47 -16.02 -18.77 -6.93
CA ARG A 47 -15.85 -19.47 -8.22
C ARG A 47 -14.94 -20.71 -8.11
N LEU A 48 -13.85 -20.63 -7.36
CA LEU A 48 -12.85 -21.69 -7.22
C LEU A 48 -13.03 -22.51 -5.93
N ARG A 49 -14.16 -22.36 -5.23
CA ARG A 49 -14.48 -23.16 -4.03
C ARG A 49 -14.33 -24.67 -4.19
N LYS A 50 -14.42 -25.19 -5.41
CA LYS A 50 -14.30 -26.62 -5.70
C LYS A 50 -12.86 -27.09 -5.93
N GLU A 51 -11.94 -26.18 -6.22
CA GLU A 51 -10.53 -26.49 -6.47
C GLU A 51 -9.59 -26.09 -5.32
N ILE A 52 -10.05 -25.27 -4.36
CA ILE A 52 -9.19 -24.71 -3.29
C ILE A 52 -9.65 -25.19 -1.91
N GLU A 53 -8.80 -25.90 -1.18
CA GLU A 53 -9.05 -26.42 0.19
C GLU A 53 -9.08 -25.35 1.31
N ASN A 54 -9.06 -24.06 0.98
CA ASN A 54 -8.97 -22.96 1.96
C ASN A 54 -9.79 -21.71 1.54
N GLU A 55 -10.93 -21.93 0.89
CA GLU A 55 -11.86 -20.90 0.40
C GLU A 55 -12.23 -19.84 1.46
N TRP A 56 -12.34 -20.25 2.72
CA TRP A 56 -12.68 -19.35 3.84
C TRP A 56 -11.63 -18.28 4.07
N MET A 57 -10.34 -18.60 3.86
CA MET A 57 -9.25 -17.66 4.06
C MET A 57 -9.25 -16.57 2.99
N LEU A 58 -9.63 -16.92 1.75
CA LEU A 58 -9.81 -15.96 0.65
C LEU A 58 -11.03 -15.05 0.88
N ILE A 59 -12.14 -15.60 1.40
CA ILE A 59 -13.32 -14.79 1.74
C ILE A 59 -12.99 -13.78 2.84
N ILE A 60 -12.29 -14.23 3.90
CA ILE A 60 -11.88 -13.36 5.01
C ILE A 60 -10.90 -12.28 4.53
N ALA A 61 -9.92 -12.64 3.70
CA ALA A 61 -8.99 -11.69 3.11
C ALA A 61 -9.73 -10.64 2.26
N GLY A 62 -10.63 -11.09 1.38
CA GLY A 62 -11.39 -10.20 0.52
C GLY A 62 -12.32 -9.28 1.30
N LEU A 63 -13.00 -9.80 2.32
CA LEU A 63 -13.84 -9.00 3.21
C LEU A 63 -12.99 -7.97 3.98
N ALA A 64 -11.84 -8.39 4.52
CA ALA A 64 -10.92 -7.49 5.21
C ALA A 64 -10.42 -6.37 4.29
N SER A 65 -10.11 -6.70 3.04
CA SER A 65 -9.66 -5.74 2.02
C SER A 65 -10.76 -4.73 1.63
N VAL A 66 -12.00 -5.20 1.44
CA VAL A 66 -13.15 -4.32 1.20
C VAL A 66 -13.39 -3.40 2.40
N VAL A 67 -13.44 -3.95 3.62
CA VAL A 67 -13.63 -3.18 4.85
C VAL A 67 -12.51 -2.14 4.99
N PHE A 68 -11.26 -2.54 4.77
CA PHE A 68 -10.11 -1.65 4.81
C PHE A 68 -10.24 -0.49 3.83
N GLY A 69 -10.53 -0.77 2.55
CA GLY A 69 -10.71 0.28 1.55
C GLY A 69 -11.90 1.19 1.84
N THR A 70 -13.00 0.64 2.37
CA THR A 70 -14.19 1.42 2.75
C THR A 70 -13.91 2.33 3.95
N LEU A 71 -13.18 1.85 4.96
CA LEU A 71 -12.73 2.63 6.11
C LEU A 71 -11.77 3.75 5.70
N LEU A 72 -10.86 3.48 4.75
CA LEU A 72 -9.97 4.49 4.19
C LEU A 72 -10.76 5.65 3.55
N MET A 73 -11.84 5.34 2.82
CA MET A 73 -12.71 6.36 2.22
C MET A 73 -13.51 7.14 3.27
N ALA A 74 -14.01 6.46 4.30
CA ALA A 74 -14.80 7.09 5.36
C ALA A 74 -13.96 8.04 6.24
N GLN A 75 -12.70 7.67 6.51
CA GLN A 75 -11.77 8.46 7.33
C GLN A 75 -10.40 8.57 6.66
N PRO A 76 -10.25 9.43 5.63
CA PRO A 76 -9.00 9.55 4.88
C PRO A 76 -7.84 10.06 5.75
N ALA A 77 -8.10 10.89 6.76
CA ALA A 77 -7.06 11.33 7.70
C ALA A 77 -6.46 10.15 8.50
N ALA A 78 -7.31 9.22 8.96
CA ALA A 78 -6.87 8.03 9.69
C ALA A 78 -6.11 7.07 8.75
N GLY A 79 -6.59 6.88 7.52
CA GLY A 79 -5.88 6.08 6.51
C GLY A 79 -4.49 6.63 6.18
N ALA A 80 -4.36 7.96 6.03
CA ALA A 80 -3.07 8.61 5.79
C ALA A 80 -2.12 8.42 6.98
N LEU A 81 -2.62 8.59 8.21
CA LEU A 81 -1.83 8.35 9.43
C LEU A 81 -1.40 6.89 9.56
N ALA A 82 -2.27 5.93 9.22
CA ALA A 82 -1.95 4.51 9.26
C ALA A 82 -0.83 4.17 8.27
N LEU A 83 -0.91 4.68 7.03
CA LEU A 83 0.15 4.54 6.03
C LEU A 83 1.46 5.20 6.49
N LEU A 84 1.38 6.38 7.12
CA LEU A 84 2.55 7.08 7.65
C LEU A 84 3.24 6.23 8.72
N TRP A 85 2.49 5.71 9.69
CA TRP A 85 3.01 4.81 10.73
C TRP A 85 3.63 3.54 10.13
N LEU A 86 2.96 2.92 9.17
CA LEU A 86 3.46 1.72 8.49
C LEU A 86 4.80 1.99 7.82
N ILE A 87 4.89 3.06 7.03
CA ILE A 87 6.11 3.44 6.30
C ILE A 87 7.22 3.82 7.30
N ALA A 88 6.89 4.58 8.34
CA ALA A 88 7.85 4.99 9.37
C ALA A 88 8.42 3.79 10.13
N SER A 89 7.56 2.87 10.59
CA SER A 89 7.98 1.65 11.28
C SER A 89 8.82 0.75 10.37
N TYR A 90 8.43 0.58 9.11
CA TYR A 90 9.21 -0.17 8.12
C TYR A 90 10.58 0.45 7.89
N ALA A 91 10.64 1.77 7.68
CA ALA A 91 11.89 2.50 7.44
C ALA A 91 12.84 2.41 8.65
N ILE A 92 12.31 2.52 9.87
CA ILE A 92 13.09 2.36 11.11
C ILE A 92 13.64 0.94 11.21
N PHE A 93 12.79 -0.07 11.04
CA PHE A 93 13.20 -1.48 11.12
C PHE A 93 14.28 -1.80 10.09
N PHE A 94 14.08 -1.39 8.84
CA PHE A 94 15.02 -1.62 7.76
C PHE A 94 16.33 -0.84 7.95
N GLY A 95 16.24 0.42 8.42
CA GLY A 95 17.41 1.22 8.77
C GLY A 95 18.26 0.57 9.85
N VAL A 96 17.63 0.06 10.92
CA VAL A 96 18.33 -0.68 11.98
C VAL A 96 18.99 -1.93 11.41
N LEU A 97 18.30 -2.69 10.56
CA LEU A 97 18.86 -3.90 9.95
C LEU A 97 20.10 -3.60 9.11
N LEU A 98 20.06 -2.51 8.31
CA LEU A 98 21.20 -2.07 7.52
C LEU A 98 22.38 -1.62 8.39
N VAL A 99 22.12 -0.90 9.47
CA VAL A 99 23.16 -0.48 10.42
C VAL A 99 23.84 -1.70 11.05
N VAL A 100 23.05 -2.68 11.50
CA VAL A 100 23.58 -3.94 12.04
C VAL A 100 24.40 -4.71 10.99
N LEU A 101 23.90 -4.80 9.76
CA LEU A 101 24.59 -5.47 8.67
C LEU A 101 25.91 -4.76 8.33
N ALA A 102 25.92 -3.43 8.30
CA ALA A 102 27.12 -2.64 8.05
C ALA A 102 28.21 -2.91 9.10
N PHE A 103 27.83 -2.96 10.38
CA PHE A 103 28.76 -3.34 11.46
C PHE A 103 29.26 -4.77 11.31
N ARG A 104 28.38 -5.71 10.95
CA ARG A 104 28.73 -7.12 10.75
C ARG A 104 29.68 -7.34 9.56
N VAL A 105 29.47 -6.64 8.45
CA VAL A 105 30.37 -6.70 7.28
C VAL A 105 31.74 -6.11 7.64
N ARG A 106 31.76 -5.00 8.39
CA ARG A 106 33.01 -4.37 8.84
C ARG A 106 33.79 -5.27 9.80
N SER A 107 33.13 -6.08 10.63
CA SER A 107 33.79 -7.02 11.55
C SER A 107 34.39 -8.26 10.86
N PHE A 108 33.95 -8.61 9.64
CA PHE A 108 34.58 -9.69 8.87
C PHE A 108 35.76 -9.20 8.01
N ALA A 109 35.86 -7.90 7.79
CA ALA A 109 36.93 -7.27 7.01
C ALA A 109 38.09 -6.75 7.87
N ALA A 110 37.98 -6.83 9.20
CA ALA A 110 39.01 -6.49 10.18
C ALA A 110 39.61 -7.76 10.77
#